data_AF-A0A2T5X5U8-F1
#
_entry.id   AF-A0A2T5X5U8-F1
#
_cell.length_a   1.000
_cell.length_b   1.000
_cell.length_c   1.000
_cell.angle_alpha   90.00
_cell.angle_beta   90.00
_cell.angle_gamma   90.00
#
_symmetry.space_group_name_H-M   'P 1'
#
loop_
_entity.id
_entity.type
_entity.pdbx_description
1 polymer ?
#
loop_
_entity_poly.entity_id
_entity_poly.type
_entity_poly.pdbx_seq_one_letter_code
_entity_poly.pdbx_strand_id
1 'polypeptide(L)'
;MRIVSVIRGAALAAATTLALTGCSVVPVASEADKQACEVYAVAQNAYLATSAAIAELAEDPQQVTAEMITQFEERQAQLIATYDSAIATVESTELKTAFENARNIDAAMYADLANASDQQIQESMAAAATLVSTCLLSGVDIAQLLNG
;
A
#
# COMPACT_ATOMS: atom_id res chain seq x y z
N MET A 1 -15.96 -7.39 -13.11
CA MET A 1 -16.00 -8.64 -12.30
C MET A 1 -14.62 -9.20 -11.90
N ARG A 2 -13.47 -8.62 -12.28
CA ARG A 2 -12.14 -9.08 -11.81
C ARG A 2 -11.61 -8.35 -10.55
N ILE A 3 -12.04 -7.11 -10.33
CA ILE A 3 -11.56 -6.25 -9.22
C ILE A 3 -12.07 -6.71 -7.85
N VAL A 4 -13.32 -7.17 -7.75
CA VAL A 4 -13.95 -7.63 -6.50
C VAL A 4 -13.25 -8.86 -5.90
N SER A 5 -12.68 -9.72 -6.75
CA SER A 5 -11.99 -10.95 -6.35
C SER A 5 -10.62 -10.71 -5.72
N VAL A 6 -9.97 -9.60 -6.07
CA VAL A 6 -8.62 -9.24 -5.60
C VAL A 6 -8.67 -8.65 -4.19
N ILE A 7 -9.66 -7.80 -3.92
CA ILE A 7 -9.84 -7.11 -2.62
C ILE A 7 -10.05 -8.12 -1.47
N ARG A 8 -10.70 -9.26 -1.74
CA ARG A 8 -10.93 -10.31 -0.74
C ARG A 8 -9.72 -11.22 -0.46
N GLY A 9 -8.67 -11.17 -1.30
CA GLY A 9 -7.48 -12.02 -1.19
C GLY A 9 -6.38 -11.49 -0.27
N ALA A 10 -6.45 -10.22 0.17
CA ALA A 10 -5.38 -9.54 0.88
C ALA A 10 -5.19 -9.95 2.36
N ALA A 11 -6.00 -10.87 2.89
CA ALA A 11 -6.07 -11.15 4.33
C ALA A 11 -5.10 -12.25 4.85
N LEU A 12 -4.31 -12.94 4.02
CA LEU A 12 -3.45 -14.03 4.51
C LEU A 12 -2.08 -14.09 3.81
N ALA A 13 -1.15 -13.25 4.24
CA ALA A 13 0.29 -13.52 4.10
C ALA A 13 1.14 -12.73 5.12
N ALA A 14 0.75 -12.77 6.40
CA ALA A 14 1.57 -12.22 7.48
C ALA A 14 1.67 -13.23 8.62
N ALA A 15 2.40 -14.33 8.39
CA ALA A 15 2.88 -15.17 9.49
C ALA A 15 4.11 -15.96 9.02
N THR A 16 5.12 -15.98 9.88
CA THR A 16 6.43 -16.65 9.76
C THR A 16 7.41 -15.89 8.88
N THR A 17 8.34 -15.12 9.46
CA THR A 17 9.48 -15.65 10.21
C THR A 17 9.86 -14.78 11.41
N LEU A 18 9.50 -15.23 12.61
CA LEU A 18 10.17 -14.87 13.85
C LEU A 18 11.13 -16.00 14.21
N ALA A 19 12.42 -15.69 14.23
CA ALA A 19 13.48 -16.22 15.08
C ALA A 19 14.79 -16.50 14.31
N LEU A 20 15.90 -16.26 15.02
CA LEU A 20 17.33 -16.46 14.71
C LEU A 20 17.97 -15.19 14.12
N THR A 21 18.85 -14.45 14.81
CA THR A 21 19.80 -14.81 15.88
C THR A 21 20.31 -13.56 16.63
N GLY A 22 20.41 -13.65 17.95
CA GLY A 22 21.39 -12.92 18.76
C GLY A 22 21.12 -11.44 19.01
N CYS A 23 21.29 -11.01 20.26
CA CYS A 23 21.28 -9.62 20.75
C CYS A 23 21.73 -8.58 19.72
N SER A 24 20.79 -8.13 18.90
CA SER A 24 20.93 -6.97 18.03
C SER A 24 19.75 -6.12 18.40
N VAL A 25 20.03 -5.01 19.05
CA VAL A 25 19.06 -3.94 19.29
C VAL A 25 18.38 -3.73 17.95
N VAL A 26 17.08 -4.07 17.81
CA VAL A 26 16.33 -3.64 16.64
C VAL A 26 16.52 -2.13 16.62
N PRO A 27 17.20 -1.56 15.61
CA PRO A 27 17.45 -0.13 15.62
C PRO A 27 16.08 0.52 15.73
N VAL A 28 15.86 1.26 16.81
CA VAL A 28 14.63 2.02 16.98
C VAL A 28 14.56 2.92 15.76
N ALA A 29 13.57 2.72 14.90
CA ALA A 29 13.47 3.51 13.70
C ALA A 29 13.44 4.98 14.05
N SER A 30 14.09 5.78 13.21
CA SER A 30 14.08 7.22 13.40
C SER A 30 12.65 7.75 13.32
N GLU A 31 12.44 8.94 13.88
CA GLU A 31 11.13 9.58 13.82
C GLU A 31 10.68 9.80 12.37
N ALA A 32 11.63 10.04 11.46
CA ALA A 32 11.36 10.19 10.04
C ALA A 32 10.86 8.89 9.39
N ASP A 33 11.45 7.75 9.72
CA ASP A 33 11.01 6.43 9.24
C ASP A 33 9.60 6.11 9.73
N LYS A 34 9.30 6.43 11.00
CA LYS A 34 7.96 6.20 11.55
C LYS A 34 6.91 7.06 10.87
N GLN A 35 7.20 8.35 10.74
CA GLN A 35 6.30 9.29 10.08
C GLN A 35 6.05 8.90 8.63
N ALA A 36 7.07 8.45 7.90
CA ALA A 36 6.90 7.94 6.53
C ALA A 36 5.92 6.76 6.46
N CYS A 37 6.07 5.78 7.37
CA CYS A 37 5.17 4.64 7.45
C CYS A 37 3.73 5.02 7.84
N GLU A 38 3.54 5.93 8.80
CA GLU A 38 2.21 6.38 9.23
C GLU A 38 1.48 7.16 8.13
N VAL A 39 2.15 8.09 7.46
CA VAL A 39 1.56 8.88 6.37
C VAL A 39 1.19 7.96 5.20
N TYR A 40 2.05 6.99 4.88
CA TYR A 40 1.73 5.96 3.89
C TYR A 40 0.48 5.17 4.27
N ALA A 41 0.39 4.69 5.51
CA ALA A 41 -0.75 3.89 5.96
C ALA A 41 -2.09 4.63 5.80
N VAL A 42 -2.12 5.93 6.15
CA VAL A 42 -3.32 6.78 5.99
C VAL A 42 -3.69 6.94 4.51
N ALA A 43 -2.71 7.23 3.65
CA ALA A 43 -2.95 7.40 2.22
C ALA A 43 -3.43 6.09 1.56
N GLN A 44 -2.80 4.97 1.91
CA GLN A 44 -3.15 3.64 1.42
C GLN A 44 -4.56 3.22 1.87
N ASN A 45 -4.93 3.45 3.13
CA ASN A 45 -6.28 3.15 3.62
C ASN A 45 -7.32 3.99 2.88
N ALA A 46 -7.09 5.30 2.72
CA ALA A 46 -8.00 6.16 1.96
C ALA A 46 -8.19 5.70 0.50
N TYR A 47 -7.11 5.29 -0.16
CA TYR A 47 -7.17 4.73 -1.51
C TYR A 47 -7.96 3.41 -1.56
N LEU A 48 -7.70 2.48 -0.62
CA LEU A 48 -8.40 1.20 -0.56
C LEU A 48 -9.90 1.37 -0.26
N ALA A 49 -10.28 2.27 0.64
CA ALA A 49 -11.67 2.57 0.94
C ALA A 49 -12.42 3.11 -0.28
N THR A 50 -11.83 4.06 -1.02
CA THR A 50 -12.42 4.57 -2.27
C THR A 50 -12.50 3.49 -3.35
N SER A 51 -11.46 2.65 -3.48
CA SER A 51 -11.43 1.53 -4.43
C SER A 51 -12.52 0.50 -4.13
N ALA A 52 -12.71 0.16 -2.85
CA ALA A 52 -13.75 -0.76 -2.41
C ALA A 52 -15.16 -0.21 -2.70
N ALA A 53 -15.41 1.06 -2.40
CA ALA A 53 -16.68 1.71 -2.69
C ALA A 53 -17.02 1.70 -4.19
N ILE A 54 -16.02 1.95 -5.05
CA ILE A 54 -16.20 1.87 -6.50
C ILE A 54 -16.42 0.43 -6.96
N ALA A 55 -15.70 -0.54 -6.39
CA ALA A 55 -15.86 -1.95 -6.74
C ALA A 55 -17.26 -2.48 -6.37
N GLU A 56 -17.79 -2.09 -5.21
CA GLU A 56 -19.14 -2.43 -4.77
C GLU A 56 -20.20 -1.81 -5.69
N LEU A 57 -20.02 -0.54 -6.07
CA LEU A 57 -20.94 0.16 -6.98
C LEU A 57 -20.79 -0.29 -8.44
N ALA A 58 -19.64 -0.80 -8.85
CA ALA A 58 -19.44 -1.36 -10.19
C ALA A 58 -20.21 -2.68 -10.42
N GLU A 59 -20.77 -3.29 -9.39
CA GLU A 59 -21.76 -4.37 -9.53
C GLU A 59 -23.08 -3.85 -10.14
N ASP A 60 -23.35 -2.55 -10.05
CA ASP A 60 -24.37 -1.81 -10.79
C ASP A 60 -23.77 -0.61 -11.53
N PRO A 61 -23.33 -0.78 -12.79
CA PRO A 61 -22.58 0.23 -13.53
C PRO A 61 -23.28 1.58 -13.69
N GLN A 62 -24.60 1.64 -13.49
CA GLN A 62 -25.37 2.90 -13.55
C GLN A 62 -25.15 3.80 -12.34
N GLN A 63 -24.58 3.26 -11.26
CA GLN A 63 -24.30 3.99 -10.01
C GLN A 63 -22.87 4.53 -9.94
N VAL A 64 -21.98 4.15 -10.86
CA VAL A 64 -20.63 4.71 -10.93
C VAL A 64 -20.70 6.11 -11.57
N THR A 65 -20.53 7.14 -10.76
CA THR A 65 -20.58 8.54 -11.22
C THR A 65 -19.20 9.04 -11.64
N ALA A 66 -19.17 10.10 -12.46
CA ALA A 66 -17.91 10.78 -12.82
C ALA A 66 -17.17 11.32 -11.59
N GLU A 67 -17.91 11.78 -10.57
CA GLU A 67 -17.34 12.29 -9.32
C GLU A 67 -16.57 11.20 -8.56
N MET A 68 -17.08 9.97 -8.54
CA MET A 68 -16.38 8.85 -7.91
C MET A 68 -15.09 8.47 -8.66
N ILE A 69 -15.12 8.52 -9.99
CA ILE A 69 -13.93 8.28 -10.82
C ILE A 69 -12.87 9.36 -10.51
N THR A 70 -13.27 10.64 -10.45
CA THR A 70 -12.37 11.72 -10.07
C THR A 70 -11.80 11.53 -8.66
N GLN A 71 -12.63 11.15 -7.68
CA GLN A 71 -12.13 10.87 -6.33
C GLN A 71 -11.12 9.72 -6.31
N PHE A 72 -11.33 8.68 -7.11
CA PHE A 72 -10.36 7.59 -7.24
C PHE A 72 -9.02 8.04 -7.80
N GLU A 73 -9.05 8.81 -8.90
CA GLU A 73 -7.85 9.37 -9.53
C GLU A 73 -7.11 10.31 -8.57
N GLU A 74 -7.84 11.13 -7.80
CA GLU A 74 -7.26 12.00 -6.78
C GLU A 74 -6.58 11.21 -5.66
N ARG A 75 -7.22 10.14 -5.15
CA ARG A 75 -6.61 9.27 -4.13
C ARG A 75 -5.40 8.51 -4.65
N GLN A 76 -5.44 8.07 -5.89
CA GLN A 76 -4.31 7.44 -6.55
C GLN A 76 -3.12 8.42 -6.65
N ALA A 77 -3.36 9.63 -7.13
CA ALA A 77 -2.32 10.66 -7.21
C ALA A 77 -1.77 11.02 -5.81
N GLN A 78 -2.63 11.08 -4.80
CA GLN A 78 -2.23 11.32 -3.41
C GLN A 78 -1.37 10.19 -2.85
N LEU A 79 -1.67 8.93 -3.16
CA LEU A 79 -0.86 7.79 -2.76
C LEU A 79 0.54 7.84 -3.41
N ILE A 80 0.62 8.14 -4.71
CA ILE A 80 1.91 8.32 -5.40
C ILE A 80 2.71 9.48 -4.80
N ALA A 81 2.08 10.62 -4.54
CA ALA A 81 2.75 11.75 -3.88
C ALA A 81 3.24 11.40 -2.47
N THR A 82 2.50 10.54 -1.75
CA THR A 82 2.89 10.06 -0.43
C THR A 82 4.13 9.18 -0.51
N TYR A 83 4.22 8.29 -1.50
CA TYR A 83 5.45 7.55 -1.76
C TYR A 83 6.64 8.47 -2.02
N ASP A 84 6.50 9.44 -2.92
CA ASP A 84 7.59 10.36 -3.28
C ASP A 84 8.04 11.18 -2.05
N SER A 85 7.10 11.60 -1.20
CA SER A 85 7.41 12.26 0.08
C SER A 85 8.13 11.33 1.05
N ALA A 86 7.65 10.10 1.23
CA ALA A 86 8.25 9.11 2.13
C ALA A 86 9.70 8.78 1.69
N ILE A 87 9.94 8.58 0.39
CA ILE A 87 11.26 8.31 -0.19
C ILE A 87 12.25 9.47 0.06
N ALA A 88 11.74 10.71 0.10
CA ALA A 88 12.55 11.89 0.35
C ALA A 88 12.94 12.07 1.84
N THR A 89 12.12 11.56 2.77
CA THR A 89 12.29 11.79 4.22
C THR A 89 12.82 10.58 4.98
N VAL A 90 12.57 9.37 4.48
CA VAL A 90 13.00 8.12 5.11
C VAL A 90 14.52 8.05 5.21
N GLU A 91 15.02 7.61 6.36
CA GLU A 91 16.46 7.50 6.65
C GLU A 91 16.94 6.04 6.50
N SER A 92 16.08 5.07 6.79
CA SER A 92 16.38 3.66 6.58
C SER A 92 16.50 3.34 5.09
N THR A 93 17.66 2.80 4.70
CA THR A 93 17.88 2.33 3.32
C THR A 93 16.90 1.23 2.92
N GLU A 94 16.58 0.31 3.84
CA GLU A 94 15.65 -0.78 3.58
C GLU A 94 14.23 -0.27 3.37
N LEU A 95 13.76 0.66 4.22
CA LEU A 95 12.45 1.29 4.03
C LEU A 95 12.42 2.11 2.74
N LYS A 96 13.49 2.85 2.44
CA LYS A 96 13.58 3.60 1.19
C LYS A 96 13.41 2.70 -0.03
N THR A 97 14.15 1.60 -0.08
CA THR A 97 14.04 0.63 -1.16
C THR A 97 12.64 0.01 -1.23
N ALA A 98 12.02 -0.29 -0.08
CA ALA A 98 10.65 -0.80 -0.04
C ALA A 98 9.65 0.22 -0.60
N PHE A 99 9.75 1.50 -0.21
CA PHE A 99 8.92 2.57 -0.75
C PHE A 99 9.15 2.80 -2.26
N GLU A 100 10.40 2.84 -2.71
CA GLU A 100 10.73 2.98 -4.14
C GLU A 100 10.16 1.83 -4.98
N ASN A 101 10.26 0.60 -4.47
CA ASN A 101 9.73 -0.58 -5.15
C ASN A 101 8.20 -0.54 -5.24
N ALA A 102 7.51 -0.30 -4.11
CA ALA A 102 6.05 -0.19 -4.07
C ALA A 102 5.55 0.93 -4.98
N ARG A 103 6.17 2.11 -4.92
CA ARG A 103 5.87 3.25 -5.77
C ARG A 103 5.98 2.93 -7.26
N ASN A 104 7.04 2.25 -7.68
CA ASN A 104 7.26 1.94 -9.09
C ASN A 104 6.27 0.89 -9.61
N ILE A 105 5.98 -0.14 -8.82
CA ILE A 105 5.02 -1.18 -9.18
C ILE A 105 3.60 -0.58 -9.25
N ASP A 106 3.21 0.17 -8.22
CA ASP A 106 1.89 0.81 -8.18
C ASP A 106 1.73 1.83 -9.31
N ALA A 107 2.73 2.68 -9.56
CA ALA A 107 2.66 3.64 -10.67
C ALA A 107 2.54 2.96 -12.04
N ALA A 108 3.27 1.86 -12.26
CA ALA A 108 3.19 1.10 -13.50
C ALA A 108 1.81 0.42 -13.67
N MET A 109 1.26 -0.15 -12.59
CA MET A 109 -0.07 -0.74 -12.59
C MET A 109 -1.15 0.32 -12.83
N TYR A 110 -1.04 1.48 -12.18
CA TYR A 110 -2.00 2.57 -12.24
C TYR A 110 -2.03 3.29 -13.58
N ALA A 111 -0.90 3.38 -14.29
CA ALA A 111 -0.83 3.96 -15.62
C ALA A 111 -1.75 3.25 -16.63
N ASP A 112 -2.05 1.97 -16.42
CA ASP A 112 -2.98 1.20 -17.24
C ASP A 112 -3.84 0.24 -16.40
N LEU A 113 -4.49 0.78 -15.37
CA LEU A 113 -5.25 -0.03 -14.42
C LEU A 113 -6.37 -0.84 -15.09
N ALA A 114 -6.97 -0.31 -16.16
CA ALA A 114 -8.03 -0.99 -16.90
C ALA A 114 -7.57 -2.30 -17.55
N ASN A 115 -6.28 -2.40 -17.90
CA ASN A 115 -5.67 -3.58 -18.51
C ASN A 115 -4.67 -4.28 -17.60
N ALA A 116 -4.58 -3.90 -16.32
CA ALA A 116 -3.68 -4.53 -15.37
C ALA A 116 -3.94 -6.04 -15.32
N SER A 117 -2.88 -6.81 -15.53
CA SER A 117 -2.91 -8.27 -15.44
C SER A 117 -3.00 -8.73 -13.99
N ASP A 118 -3.52 -9.95 -13.77
CA ASP A 118 -3.54 -10.56 -12.44
C ASP A 118 -2.12 -10.65 -11.83
N GLN A 119 -1.09 -10.80 -12.68
CA GLN A 119 0.31 -10.78 -12.25
C GLN A 119 0.73 -9.41 -11.71
N GLN A 120 0.43 -8.31 -12.43
CA GLN A 120 0.76 -6.95 -11.97
C GLN A 120 0.05 -6.60 -10.65
N ILE A 121 -1.18 -7.07 -10.50
CA ILE A 121 -1.93 -6.93 -9.26
C ILE A 121 -1.26 -7.70 -8.12
N GLN A 122 -0.84 -8.95 -8.36
CA GLN A 122 -0.11 -9.73 -7.36
C GLN A 122 1.24 -9.10 -6.99
N GLU A 123 1.95 -8.53 -7.96
CA GLU A 123 3.21 -7.82 -7.74
C GLU A 123 2.99 -6.57 -6.87
N SER A 124 1.94 -5.79 -7.12
CA SER A 124 1.55 -4.65 -6.29
C SER A 124 1.21 -5.08 -4.86
N MET A 125 0.41 -6.13 -4.70
CA MET A 125 0.09 -6.68 -3.37
C MET A 125 1.33 -7.17 -2.62
N ALA A 126 2.26 -7.85 -3.30
CA ALA A 126 3.50 -8.32 -2.70
C ALA A 126 4.42 -7.17 -2.29
N ALA A 127 4.48 -6.09 -3.08
CA ALA A 127 5.24 -4.90 -2.76
C ALA A 127 4.66 -4.17 -1.55
N ALA A 128 3.33 -4.01 -1.49
CA ALA A 128 2.64 -3.45 -0.34
C ALA A 128 2.86 -4.29 0.93
N ALA A 129 2.75 -5.62 0.84
CA ALA A 129 3.01 -6.53 1.97
C ALA A 129 4.46 -6.44 2.46
N THR A 130 5.42 -6.32 1.55
CA THR A 130 6.83 -6.10 1.89
C THR A 130 6.98 -4.78 2.64
N LEU A 131 6.37 -3.70 2.15
CA LEU A 131 6.44 -2.39 2.79
C LEU A 131 5.81 -2.40 4.19
N VAL A 132 4.67 -3.06 4.37
CA VAL A 132 4.05 -3.27 5.70
C VAL A 132 4.98 -4.01 6.64
N SER A 133 5.61 -5.09 6.16
CA SER A 133 6.58 -5.85 6.96
C SER A 133 7.79 -5.00 7.34
N THR A 134 8.32 -4.19 6.42
CA THR A 134 9.46 -3.32 6.69
C THR A 134 9.08 -2.20 7.67
N CYS A 135 7.88 -1.63 7.57
CA CYS A 135 7.37 -0.67 8.54
C CYS A 135 7.23 -1.28 9.95
N LEU A 136 6.78 -2.54 10.05
CA LEU A 136 6.71 -3.26 11.32
C LEU A 136 8.10 -3.47 11.93
N LEU A 137 9.11 -3.81 11.13
CA LEU A 137 10.50 -3.91 11.58
C LEU A 137 11.05 -2.56 12.06
N SER A 138 10.55 -1.47 11.49
CA SER A 138 10.79 -0.10 11.95
C SER A 138 9.93 0.31 13.16
N GLY A 139 9.14 -0.59 13.72
CA GLY A 139 8.33 -0.33 14.92
C GLY A 139 7.02 0.42 14.67
N VAL A 140 6.56 0.51 13.42
CA VAL A 140 5.22 1.00 13.07
C VAL A 140 4.35 -0.15 12.58
N ASP A 141 3.39 -0.56 13.42
CA ASP A 141 2.38 -1.54 13.03
C ASP A 141 1.30 -0.88 12.18
N ILE A 142 1.58 -0.74 10.88
CA ILE A 142 0.61 -0.19 9.93
C ILE A 142 -0.50 -1.19 9.57
N ALA A 143 -0.36 -2.47 9.92
CA ALA A 143 -1.42 -3.45 9.67
C ALA A 143 -2.68 -3.13 10.47
N GLN A 144 -2.55 -2.55 11.67
CA GLN A 144 -3.69 -2.07 12.45
C GLN A 144 -4.39 -0.88 11.80
N LEU A 145 -3.64 0.02 11.15
CA LEU A 145 -4.18 1.20 10.47
C LEU A 145 -4.87 0.87 9.15
N LEU A 146 -4.49 -0.25 8.51
CA LEU A 146 -5.08 -0.74 7.26
C LEU A 146 -6.32 -1.64 7.47
N ASN A 147 -6.48 -2.22 8.68
CA ASN A 147 -7.61 -3.08 9.04
C ASN A 147 -8.68 -2.38 9.92
N GLY A 148 -8.46 -1.10 10.23
CA GLY A 148 -9.33 -0.27 11.07
C GLY A 148 -10.34 0.55 10.29
#